data_AF-A0A2Z5K121-F1
#
_entry.id   AF-A0A2Z5K121-F1
#
_cell.length_a   1.000
_cell.length_b   1.000
_cell.length_c   1.000
_cell.angle_alpha   90.00
_cell.angle_beta   90.00
_cell.angle_gamma   90.00
#
_symmetry.space_group_name_H-M   'P 1'
#
loop_
_entity.id
_entity.type
_entity.pdbx_description
1 polymer ?
#
loop_
_entity_poly.entity_id
_entity_poly.type
_entity_poly.pdbx_seq_one_letter_code
_entity_poly.pdbx_strand_id
1 'polypeptide(L)'
;MIQVEPGMTRRQVRRLLGSPTEAVDDRQYLGRYATRSSLDLRIWRRRSRSEAWVYADTPRAGLATFIHFRRGRVEKVLTGPVPGRGEPVDGTG
;
A
#
# COMPACT_ATOMS: atom_id res chain seq x y z
N MET A 1 -9.08 8.98 -14.65
CA MET A 1 -8.10 8.28 -13.79
C MET A 1 -8.85 7.28 -12.93
N ILE A 2 -8.40 6.03 -12.86
CA ILE A 2 -8.97 5.03 -11.95
C ILE A 2 -8.36 5.28 -10.58
N GLN A 3 -9.18 5.72 -9.62
CA GLN A 3 -8.71 6.04 -8.26
C GLN A 3 -9.41 5.11 -7.26
N VAL A 4 -8.61 4.51 -6.38
CA VAL A 4 -9.13 3.74 -5.26
C VAL A 4 -9.42 4.68 -4.10
N GLU A 5 -10.59 4.53 -3.49
CA GLU A 5 -11.03 5.37 -2.39
C GLU A 5 -11.20 4.59 -1.07
N PRO A 6 -11.05 5.27 0.09
CA PRO A 6 -11.41 4.69 1.38
C PRO A 6 -12.85 4.14 1.39
N GLY A 7 -13.05 3.00 2.03
CA GLY A 7 -14.33 2.31 2.12
C GLY A 7 -14.60 1.29 1.01
N MET A 8 -13.85 1.33 -0.10
CA MET A 8 -13.94 0.33 -1.17
C MET A 8 -13.61 -1.08 -0.65
N THR A 9 -14.32 -2.09 -1.13
CA THR A 9 -14.04 -3.49 -0.80
C THR A 9 -12.89 -4.04 -1.63
N ARG A 10 -12.24 -5.11 -1.14
CA ARG A 10 -11.22 -5.86 -1.91
C ARG A 10 -11.68 -6.25 -3.32
N ARG A 11 -12.95 -6.65 -3.47
CA ARG A 11 -13.54 -7.00 -4.78
C ARG A 11 -13.72 -5.79 -5.70
N GLN A 12 -13.98 -4.60 -5.16
CA GLN A 12 -14.04 -3.38 -5.96
C GLN A 12 -12.64 -3.00 -6.43
N VAL A 13 -11.65 -3.00 -5.51
CA VAL A 13 -10.26 -2.72 -5.86
C VAL A 13 -9.74 -3.67 -6.93
N ARG A 14 -9.97 -4.99 -6.80
CA ARG A 14 -9.59 -5.97 -7.84
C ARG A 14 -10.25 -5.76 -9.19
N ARG A 15 -11.49 -5.26 -9.22
CA ARG A 15 -12.17 -4.95 -10.48
C ARG A 15 -11.61 -3.70 -11.15
N LEU A 16 -11.10 -2.76 -10.35
CA LEU A 16 -10.55 -1.49 -10.85
C LEU A 16 -9.09 -1.61 -11.27
N LEU A 17 -8.25 -2.24 -10.45
CA LEU A 17 -6.81 -2.30 -10.64
C LEU A 17 -6.29 -3.70 -11.05
N GLY A 18 -7.18 -4.70 -11.11
CA GLY A 18 -6.76 -6.08 -11.32
C GLY A 18 -6.14 -6.71 -10.07
N SER A 19 -5.39 -7.78 -10.27
CA SER A 19 -4.70 -8.48 -9.19
C SER A 19 -3.51 -7.65 -8.68
N PRO A 20 -3.30 -7.56 -7.36
CA PRO A 20 -2.14 -6.89 -6.82
C PRO A 20 -0.85 -7.62 -7.21
N THR A 21 0.25 -6.87 -7.33
CA THR A 21 1.59 -7.45 -7.50
C THR A 21 1.96 -8.30 -6.29
N GLU A 22 1.65 -7.80 -5.09
CA GLU A 22 1.92 -8.48 -3.85
C GLU A 22 0.80 -8.21 -2.84
N ALA A 23 0.44 -9.22 -2.06
CA ALA A 23 -0.43 -9.07 -0.89
C ALA A 23 0.39 -9.39 0.35
N VAL A 24 0.59 -8.38 1.19
CA VAL A 24 1.38 -8.49 2.42
C VAL A 24 0.48 -8.29 3.64
N ASP A 25 0.82 -8.94 4.74
CA ASP A 25 0.18 -8.64 6.02
C ASP A 25 0.70 -7.33 6.61
N ASP A 26 -0.02 -6.84 7.60
CA ASP A 26 0.26 -5.61 8.33
C ASP A 26 1.69 -5.52 8.88
N ARG A 27 2.23 -6.63 9.40
CA ARG A 27 3.58 -6.68 9.97
C ARG A 27 4.63 -6.49 8.89
N GLN A 28 4.44 -7.12 7.74
CA GLN A 28 5.30 -6.91 6.57
C GLN A 28 5.17 -5.50 6.00
N TYR A 29 3.95 -4.95 5.94
CA TYR A 29 3.70 -3.58 5.50
C TYR A 29 4.43 -2.56 6.39
N LEU A 30 4.27 -2.65 7.72
CA LEU A 30 4.95 -1.78 8.68
C LEU A 30 6.48 -1.93 8.59
N GLY A 31 6.98 -3.16 8.49
CA GLY A 31 8.42 -3.42 8.38
C GLY A 31 9.06 -2.83 7.13
N ARG A 32 8.30 -2.71 6.03
CA ARG A 32 8.80 -2.16 4.76
C ARG A 32 8.59 -0.64 4.62
N TYR A 33 7.59 -0.05 5.28
CA TYR A 33 7.14 1.32 4.96
C TYR A 33 6.81 2.25 6.12
N ALA A 34 6.72 1.76 7.37
CA ALA A 34 6.49 2.65 8.51
C ALA A 34 7.78 3.42 8.84
N THR A 35 8.03 4.52 8.14
CA THR A 35 9.00 5.53 8.54
C THR A 35 8.57 6.11 9.90
N ARG A 36 9.28 5.71 10.97
CA ARG A 36 9.38 6.39 12.28
C ARG A 36 8.12 7.12 12.77
N SER A 37 6.99 6.44 12.90
CA SER A 37 5.90 6.87 13.78
C SER A 37 5.31 5.65 14.49
N SER A 38 6.10 5.13 15.42
CA SER A 38 5.84 3.91 16.19
C SER A 38 4.99 4.13 17.45
N LEU A 39 4.40 5.31 17.65
CA LEU A 39 3.71 5.66 18.89
C LEU A 39 2.20 5.38 18.90
N ASP A 40 1.52 5.35 17.75
CA ASP A 40 0.07 5.05 17.69
C ASP A 40 -0.28 3.55 17.46
N LEU A 41 0.74 2.71 17.25
CA LEU A 41 0.56 1.35 16.71
C LEU A 41 0.36 0.26 17.78
N ARG A 42 0.46 0.57 19.08
CA ARG A 42 0.21 -0.44 20.13
C ARG A 42 -1.26 -0.90 20.22
N ILE A 43 -2.20 -0.13 19.65
CA ILE A 43 -3.63 -0.46 19.61
C ILE A 43 -3.98 -1.41 18.43
N TRP A 44 -3.06 -1.59 17.46
CA TRP A 44 -3.27 -2.41 16.25
C TRP A 44 -3.21 -3.94 16.49
N ARG A 45 -2.89 -4.40 17.70
CA ARG A 45 -2.69 -5.83 18.03
C ARG A 45 -3.97 -6.68 18.17
N ARG A 46 -5.13 -6.22 17.70
CA ARG A 46 -6.37 -7.02 17.69
C ARG A 46 -6.61 -7.64 16.32
N ARG A 47 -6.12 -8.88 16.13
CA ARG A 47 -6.70 -10.04 15.40
C ARG A 47 -7.58 -9.80 14.16
N SER A 48 -7.47 -8.64 13.52
CA SER A 48 -8.16 -8.31 12.29
C SER A 48 -7.23 -8.66 11.16
N ARG A 49 -7.78 -9.25 10.11
CA ARG A 49 -7.11 -9.63 8.86
C ARG A 49 -6.71 -8.38 8.08
N SER A 50 -5.96 -7.49 8.71
CA SER A 50 -5.37 -6.32 8.07
C SER A 50 -4.38 -6.83 7.04
N GLU A 51 -4.63 -6.43 5.81
CA GLU A 51 -3.94 -6.91 4.60
C GLU A 51 -3.63 -5.65 3.81
N ALA A 52 -2.41 -5.53 3.32
CA ALA A 52 -2.01 -4.47 2.43
C ALA A 52 -1.72 -5.06 1.05
N TRP A 53 -2.24 -4.42 0.02
CA TRP A 53 -1.94 -4.77 -1.36
C TRP A 53 -0.98 -3.77 -1.96
N VAL A 54 -0.03 -4.29 -2.73
CA VAL A 54 0.98 -3.52 -3.45
C VAL A 54 0.71 -3.66 -4.94
N TYR A 55 0.62 -2.52 -5.60
CA TYR A 55 0.55 -2.41 -7.05
C TYR A 55 1.80 -1.67 -7.52
N ALA A 56 2.77 -2.41 -8.04
CA ALA A 56 3.98 -1.82 -8.60
C ALA A 56 3.69 -1.12 -9.93
N ASP A 57 4.52 -0.13 -10.27
CA ASP A 57 4.44 0.67 -11.49
C ASP A 57 3.04 1.29 -11.72
N THR A 58 2.34 1.61 -10.63
CA THR A 58 0.97 2.15 -10.61
C THR A 58 0.93 3.40 -9.72
N PRO A 59 0.45 4.56 -10.22
CA PRO A 59 -0.17 4.77 -11.54
C PRO A 59 0.83 4.92 -12.70
N ARG A 60 2.14 5.01 -12.41
CA ARG A 60 3.21 5.15 -13.41
C ARG A 60 4.42 4.31 -13.02
N ALA A 61 5.25 3.97 -13.99
CA ALA A 61 6.50 3.26 -13.77
C ALA A 61 7.37 3.97 -12.71
N GLY A 62 7.98 3.19 -11.82
CA GLY A 62 8.78 3.68 -10.69
C GLY A 62 8.00 4.05 -9.43
N LEU A 63 6.66 4.08 -9.48
CA LEU A 63 5.80 4.26 -8.30
C LEU A 63 5.07 2.97 -7.94
N ALA A 64 4.86 2.74 -6.65
CA ALA A 64 3.92 1.75 -6.14
C ALA A 64 2.73 2.42 -5.45
N THR A 65 1.56 1.84 -5.67
CA THR A 65 0.35 2.14 -4.91
C THR A 65 0.13 1.07 -3.85
N PHE A 66 0.06 1.51 -2.60
CA PHE A 66 -0.18 0.71 -1.42
C PHE A 66 -1.60 0.92 -0.94
N ILE A 67 -2.33 -0.16 -0.77
CA ILE A 67 -3.73 -0.13 -0.35
C ILE A 67 -3.85 -0.95 0.92
N HIS A 68 -4.05 -0.26 2.04
CA HIS A 68 -4.27 -0.90 3.33
C HIS A 68 -5.75 -1.20 3.52
N PHE A 69 -6.07 -2.45 3.85
CA PHE A 69 -7.43 -2.89 4.16
C PHE A 69 -7.59 -3.14 5.65
N ARG A 70 -8.61 -2.53 6.24
CA ARG A 70 -9.05 -2.82 7.61
C ARG A 70 -10.49 -3.30 7.59
N ARG A 71 -10.77 -4.42 8.25
CA ARG A 71 -12.11 -5.06 8.24
C ARG A 71 -12.65 -5.29 6.82
N GLY A 72 -11.78 -5.62 5.87
CA GLY A 72 -12.14 -5.94 4.47
C GLY A 72 -12.42 -4.74 3.56
N ARG A 73 -12.20 -3.52 4.04
CA ARG A 73 -12.37 -2.27 3.27
C ARG A 73 -11.08 -1.45 3.26
N VAL A 74 -10.89 -0.68 2.19
CA VAL A 74 -9.77 0.26 2.09
C VAL A 74 -9.86 1.26 3.23
N GLU A 75 -8.81 1.34 4.03
CA GLU A 75 -8.66 2.35 5.07
C GLU A 75 -7.75 3.47 4.58
N LYS A 76 -6.67 3.10 3.88
CA LYS A 76 -5.64 4.05 3.45
C LYS A 76 -5.08 3.65 2.10
N VAL A 77 -4.85 4.66 1.25
CA VAL A 77 -4.15 4.52 -0.03
C VAL A 77 -2.94 5.44 0.02
N LEU A 78 -1.76 4.91 -0.29
CA LEU A 78 -0.52 5.66 -0.39
C LEU A 78 0.11 5.37 -1.73
N THR A 79 0.63 6.39 -2.39
CA THR A 79 1.42 6.24 -3.61
C THR A 79 2.81 6.79 -3.33
N GLY A 80 3.85 6.01 -3.64
CA GLY A 80 5.24 6.40 -3.38
C GLY A 80 6.23 5.60 -4.21
N PRO A 81 7.53 5.89 -4.11
CA PRO A 81 8.56 5.13 -4.81
C PRO A 81 8.57 3.66 -4.36
N VAL A 82 8.90 2.76 -5.28
CA VAL A 82 9.04 1.31 -4.98
C VAL A 82 10.31 1.10 -4.15
N PRO A 83 10.26 0.66 -2.89
CA PRO A 83 11.46 0.49 -2.09
C PRO A 83 12.27 -0.71 -2.60
N GLY A 84 13.58 -0.55 -2.61
CA GLY A 84 14.50 -1.56 -3.12
C GLY A 84 14.70 -1.52 -4.64
N ARG A 85 13.81 -0.87 -5.40
CA ARG A 85 14.13 -0.42 -6.75
C ARG A 85 14.82 0.93 -6.59
N GLY A 86 16.12 0.88 -6.29
CA GLY A 86 16.94 2.07 -6.07
C GLY A 86 16.61 3.10 -7.14
N GLU A 87 16.18 4.28 -6.72
CA GLU A 87 16.16 5.43 -7.61
C GLU A 87 17.61 5.61 -8.07
N PRO A 88 17.94 5.54 -9.38
CA PRO A 88 18.92 6.48 -9.86
C PRO A 88 18.29 7.85 -9.63
N VAL A 89 18.85 8.58 -8.68
CA VAL A 89 18.75 10.03 -8.65
C VAL A 89 19.44 10.56 -9.91
N ASP A 90 18.82 10.36 -11.07
CA ASP A 90 19.34 10.92 -12.31
C ASP A 90 19.09 12.43 -12.26
N GLY A 91 20.19 13.14 -12.08
CA GLY A 91 20.23 14.57 -11.87
C GLY A 91 19.81 15.39 -13.08
N THR A 92 19.44 16.64 -12.82
CA THR A 92 19.52 17.83 -13.69
C THR A 92 19.07 18.99 -12.80
N GLY A 93 19.84 20.05 -12.51
CA GLY A 93 21.18 20.46 -12.92
C GLY A 93 21.64 21.63 -12.05
#